data_AF-A0A0A7PPQ1-F1
#
_entry.id   AF-A0A0A7PPQ1-F1
#
_cell.length_a   1.000
_cell.length_b   1.000
_cell.length_c   1.000
_cell.angle_alpha   90.00
_cell.angle_beta   90.00
_cell.angle_gamma   90.00
#
_symmetry.space_group_name_H-M   'P 1'
#
loop_
_entity.id
_entity.type
_entity.pdbx_description
1 polymer ?
#
loop_
_entity_poly.entity_id
_entity_poly.type
_entity_poly.pdbx_seq_one_letter_code
_entity_poly.pdbx_strand_id
1 'polypeptide(L)'
;MDDTRLKLMEAIARKRKVTAQYNGQTLTLAPHLLFERRGDLFISALNLNKSWRSDEDPRLGHFKLGGLASIELIDEEFDPLPGFEAAAPHEEDTPLLAV
;
A
#
# COMPACT_ATOMS: atom_id res chain seq x y z
N MET A 1 9.11 4.01 -17.44
CA MET A 1 9.23 3.94 -15.97
C MET A 1 7.82 4.22 -15.46
N ASP A 2 7.17 3.22 -14.88
CA ASP A 2 5.72 3.22 -14.66
C ASP A 2 5.29 4.31 -13.66
N ASP A 3 4.40 5.21 -14.08
CA ASP A 3 3.87 6.34 -13.29
C ASP A 3 3.30 5.88 -11.94
N THR A 4 2.73 4.67 -11.91
CA THR A 4 2.18 4.04 -10.70
C THR A 4 3.23 3.86 -9.61
N ARG A 5 4.42 3.36 -9.97
CA ARG A 5 5.48 3.10 -8.99
C ARG A 5 5.98 4.41 -8.39
N LEU A 6 6.15 5.45 -9.21
CA LEU A 6 6.63 6.74 -8.73
C LEU A 6 5.62 7.38 -7.76
N LYS A 7 4.34 7.38 -8.11
CA LYS A 7 3.26 7.89 -7.26
C LYS A 7 3.16 7.13 -5.93
N LEU A 8 3.31 5.80 -5.95
CA LEU A 8 3.31 5.01 -4.71
C LEU A 8 4.54 5.28 -3.85
N MET A 9 5.73 5.44 -4.45
CA MET A 9 6.92 5.81 -3.69
C MET A 9 6.76 7.19 -3.03
N GLU A 10 6.22 8.17 -3.76
CA GLU A 10 5.89 9.49 -3.20
C GLU A 10 4.86 9.38 -2.08
N ALA A 11 3.82 8.56 -2.27
CA ALA A 11 2.79 8.34 -1.27
C ALA A 11 3.36 7.78 0.04
N ILE A 12 4.22 6.77 -0.03
CA ILE A 12 4.88 6.20 1.16
C ILE A 12 5.79 7.25 1.82
N ALA A 13 6.67 7.88 1.03
CA ALA A 13 7.64 8.84 1.55
C ALA A 13 7.00 10.07 2.22
N ARG A 14 5.79 10.46 1.78
CA ARG A 14 5.04 11.59 2.31
C ARG A 14 3.84 11.19 3.18
N LYS A 15 3.68 9.90 3.49
CA LYS A 15 2.53 9.36 4.24
C LYS A 15 1.19 9.77 3.64
N ARG A 16 1.11 9.91 2.31
CA ARG A 16 -0.12 10.28 1.60
C ARG A 16 -0.90 9.03 1.26
N LYS A 17 -2.22 9.13 1.41
CA LYS A 17 -3.13 8.12 0.90
C LYS A 17 -3.16 8.19 -0.64
N VAL A 18 -3.62 7.11 -1.25
CA VAL A 18 -3.86 7.04 -2.71
C VAL A 18 -5.22 6.47 -2.99
N THR A 19 -5.83 6.87 -4.10
CA THR A 19 -6.89 6.11 -4.75
C THR A 19 -6.28 5.22 -5.83
N ALA A 20 -6.85 4.04 -6.05
CA ALA A 20 -6.43 3.12 -7.09
C ALA A 20 -7.59 2.24 -7.54
N GLN A 21 -7.56 1.81 -8.80
CA GLN A 21 -8.41 0.71 -9.26
C GLN A 21 -7.67 -0.61 -9.10
N TYR A 22 -8.33 -1.59 -8.48
CA TYR A 22 -7.80 -2.93 -8.31
C TYR A 22 -8.92 -3.96 -8.49
N ASN A 23 -8.72 -4.93 -9.37
CA ASN A 23 -9.72 -5.97 -9.69
C ASN A 23 -11.13 -5.41 -9.99
N GLY A 24 -11.20 -4.27 -10.69
CA GLY A 24 -12.46 -3.62 -11.06
C GLY A 24 -13.13 -2.80 -9.95
N GLN A 25 -12.50 -2.62 -8.79
CA GLN A 25 -12.99 -1.79 -7.69
C GLN A 25 -12.06 -0.60 -7.44
N THR A 26 -12.65 0.55 -7.10
CA THR A 26 -11.89 1.71 -6.63
C THR A 26 -11.63 1.57 -5.13
N LEU A 27 -10.36 1.62 -4.76
CA LEU A 27 -9.87 1.53 -3.39
C LEU A 27 -9.18 2.84 -3.01
N THR A 28 -9.27 3.19 -1.74
CA THR A 28 -8.50 4.20 -1.03
C THR A 28 -7.55 3.46 -0.11
N LEU A 29 -6.26 3.62 -0.36
CA LEU A 29 -5.20 2.89 0.30
C LEU A 29 -4.31 3.85 1.09
N ALA A 30 -3.92 3.44 2.29
CA ALA A 30 -2.82 4.04 3.04
C ALA A 30 -1.57 3.15 2.84
N PRO A 31 -0.64 3.52 1.93
CA PRO A 31 0.48 2.66 1.54
C PRO A 31 1.62 2.67 2.57
N HIS A 32 1.97 1.51 3.12
CA HIS A 32 2.96 1.37 4.20
C HIS A 32 4.31 0.84 3.72
N LEU A 33 4.34 -0.12 2.80
CA LEU A 33 5.57 -0.78 2.36
C LEU A 33 5.51 -1.16 0.88
N LEU A 34 6.48 -0.73 0.09
CA LEU A 34 6.77 -1.28 -1.23
C LEU A 34 7.81 -2.40 -1.09
N PHE A 35 7.52 -3.55 -1.65
CA PHE A 35 8.42 -4.71 -1.61
C PHE A 35 8.37 -5.49 -2.94
N GLU A 36 9.42 -6.27 -3.19
CA GLU A 36 9.48 -7.22 -4.29
C GLU A 36 9.27 -8.64 -3.77
N ARG A 37 8.52 -9.45 -4.54
CA ARG A 37 8.33 -10.88 -4.32
C ARG A 37 8.48 -11.59 -5.65
N ARG A 38 9.53 -12.41 -5.78
CA ARG A 38 9.78 -13.25 -6.98
C ARG A 38 9.76 -12.45 -8.30
N GLY A 39 10.36 -11.25 -8.30
CA GLY A 39 10.44 -10.36 -9.46
C GLY A 39 9.20 -9.50 -9.73
N ASP A 40 8.12 -9.67 -8.95
CA ASP A 40 6.94 -8.82 -8.99
C ASP A 40 6.94 -7.80 -7.85
N LEU A 41 6.47 -6.58 -8.12
CA LEU A 41 6.32 -5.54 -7.11
C LEU A 41 4.95 -5.61 -6.42
N PHE A 42 4.94 -5.33 -5.12
CA PHE A 42 3.76 -5.30 -4.27
C PHE A 42 3.78 -4.09 -3.34
N ILE A 43 2.59 -3.59 -3.01
CA ILE A 43 2.39 -2.62 -1.93
C ILE A 43 1.65 -3.28 -0.78
N SER A 44 2.20 -3.18 0.44
CA SER A 44 1.46 -3.41 1.67
C SER A 44 0.76 -2.12 2.07
N ALA A 45 -0.56 -2.14 2.15
CA ALA A 45 -1.36 -0.97 2.42
C ALA A 45 -2.60 -1.29 3.24
N LEU A 46 -3.02 -0.36 4.09
CA LEU A 46 -4.32 -0.45 4.75
C LEU A 46 -5.40 -0.03 3.75
N ASN A 47 -6.38 -0.90 3.53
CA ASN A 47 -7.55 -0.58 2.73
C ASN A 47 -8.59 0.16 3.58
N LEU A 48 -8.78 1.45 3.29
CA LEU A 48 -9.68 2.33 4.05
C LEU A 48 -11.15 2.15 3.67
N ASN A 49 -11.47 1.51 2.54
CA ASN A 49 -12.85 1.16 2.20
C ASN A 49 -13.35 -0.08 2.93
N LYS A 50 -12.45 -0.85 3.56
CA LYS A 50 -12.85 -2.05 4.31
C LYS A 50 -13.43 -1.63 5.65
N SER A 51 -14.71 -1.97 5.87
CA SER A 51 -15.33 -1.86 7.19
C SER A 51 -14.80 -2.97 8.09
N TRP A 52 -14.07 -2.58 9.13
CA TRP A 52 -13.61 -3.47 10.19
C TRP A 52 -14.67 -3.50 11.29
N ARG A 53 -14.86 -4.67 11.93
CA ARG A 53 -15.69 -4.74 13.14
C ARG A 53 -14.93 -4.13 14.32
N SER A 54 -15.64 -3.63 15.32
CA SER A 54 -15.01 -2.94 16.47
C SER A 54 -14.05 -3.80 17.29
N ASP A 55 -14.15 -5.12 17.15
CA ASP A 55 -13.31 -6.14 17.79
C ASP A 55 -12.14 -6.61 16.92
N GLU A 56 -12.03 -6.14 15.67
CA GLU A 56 -10.96 -6.52 14.75
C GLU A 56 -9.93 -5.40 14.57
N ASP A 57 -8.66 -5.73 14.82
CA ASP A 57 -7.55 -4.85 14.48
C ASP A 57 -7.41 -4.73 12.95
N PRO A 58 -7.32 -3.50 12.40
CA PRO A 58 -7.07 -3.30 10.98
C PRO A 58 -5.74 -3.95 10.56
N ARG A 59 -5.71 -4.52 9.36
CA ARG A 59 -4.53 -5.21 8.82
C ARG A 59 -4.17 -4.70 7.44
N LEU A 60 -2.87 -4.71 7.14
CA LEU A 60 -2.37 -4.41 5.82
C LEU A 60 -2.74 -5.53 4.84
N GLY A 61 -3.29 -5.14 3.70
CA GLY A 61 -3.40 -6.02 2.54
C GLY A 61 -2.16 -5.89 1.65
N HIS A 62 -1.89 -6.91 0.84
CA HIS A 62 -0.81 -6.90 -0.15
C HIS A 62 -1.39 -6.85 -1.55
N PHE A 63 -1.07 -5.79 -2.30
CA PHE A 63 -1.62 -5.54 -3.63
C PHE A 63 -0.49 -5.57 -4.65
N LYS A 64 -0.62 -6.42 -5.68
CA LYS A 64 0.36 -6.49 -6.77
C LYS A 64 0.34 -5.19 -7.57
N LEU A 65 1.49 -4.54 -7.72
CA LEU A 65 1.61 -3.25 -8.41
C LEU A 65 1.07 -3.32 -9.84
N GLY A 66 1.37 -4.40 -10.57
CA GLY A 66 0.91 -4.60 -11.95
C GLY A 66 -0.60 -4.79 -12.11
N GLY A 67 -1.35 -4.96 -11.02
CA GLY A 67 -2.81 -4.99 -11.02
C GLY A 67 -3.45 -3.67 -10.57
N LEU A 68 -2.66 -2.69 -10.13
CA LEU A 68 -3.14 -1.37 -9.75
C LEU A 68 -3.17 -0.46 -10.97
N ALA A 69 -4.29 0.22 -11.16
CA ALA A 69 -4.48 1.18 -12.24
C ALA A 69 -5.04 2.50 -11.70
N SER A 70 -4.96 3.56 -12.52
CA SER A 70 -5.56 4.87 -12.21
C SER A 70 -5.17 5.39 -10.82
N ILE A 71 -3.87 5.30 -10.47
CA ILE A 71 -3.40 5.76 -9.17
C ILE A 71 -3.34 7.28 -9.11
N GLU A 72 -3.95 7.82 -8.07
CA GLU A 72 -3.93 9.24 -7.74
C GLU A 72 -3.54 9.44 -6.27
N LEU A 73 -2.61 10.36 -6.03
CA LEU A 73 -2.30 10.85 -4.69
C LEU A 73 -3.45 11.73 -4.22
N ILE A 74 -3.87 11.55 -2.98
CA ILE A 74 -4.82 12.45 -2.33
C ILE A 74 -4.09 13.30 -1.29
N ASP A 75 -4.53 14.55 -1.13
CA ASP A 75 -3.95 15.53 -0.19
C ASP A 75 -4.39 15.25 1.26
N GLU A 76 -4.39 13.97 1.63
CA GLU A 76 -4.69 13.48 2.97
C GLU A 76 -3.56 12.56 3.42
N GLU A 77 -3.06 12.82 4.62
CA GLU A 77 -2.06 11.98 5.26
C GLU A 77 -2.71 10.81 6.01
N PHE A 78 -1.96 9.74 6.23
CA PHE A 78 -2.35 8.63 7.10
C PHE A 78 -1.30 8.40 8.19
N ASP A 79 -1.77 7.95 9.35
CA ASP A 79 -0.89 7.41 10.39
C ASP A 79 -0.65 5.92 10.14
N PRO A 80 0.61 5.44 10.16
CA PRO A 80 0.89 4.02 10.08
C PRO A 80 0.20 3.24 11.20
N LEU A 81 -0.17 1.99 10.94
CA LEU A 81 -0.80 1.16 11.95
C LEU A 81 0.08 1.03 13.22
N PRO A 82 -0.53 1.02 14.42
CA PRO A 82 0.21 0.74 15.65
C PRO A 82 0.95 -0.60 15.56
N GLY A 83 2.26 -0.58 15.84
CA GLY A 83 3.09 -1.78 15.75
C GLY A 83 3.50 -2.19 14.34
N PHE A 84 3.29 -1.33 13.32
CA PHE A 84 3.86 -1.55 12.00
C PHE A 84 5.40 -1.62 12.08
N GLU A 85 5.95 -2.71 11.55
CA GLU A 85 7.37 -2.88 11.34
C GLU A 85 7.68 -2.80 9.85
N ALA A 86 8.69 -2.03 9.47
CA ALA A 86 9.18 -1.88 8.10
C ALA A 86 9.97 -3.13 7.63
N ALA A 87 9.47 -4.32 7.95
CA ALA A 87 10.04 -5.60 7.59
C ALA A 87 9.31 -6.21 6.39
N ALA A 88 10.00 -7.12 5.72
CA ALA A 88 9.40 -7.93 4.66
C ALA A 88 8.23 -8.78 5.21
N PRO A 89 7.10 -8.87 4.50
CA PRO A 89 5.97 -9.70 4.94
C PRO A 89 6.30 -11.20 5.01
N HIS A 90 7.19 -11.68 4.13
CA HIS A 90 7.74 -13.03 4.15
C HIS A 90 9.26 -13.00 3.96
N GLU A 91 9.95 -14.07 4.39
CA GLU A 91 11.42 -14.17 4.31
C GLU A 91 11.98 -14.05 2.88
N GLU A 92 11.21 -14.49 1.88
CA GLU A 92 11.58 -14.38 0.47
C GLU A 92 11.35 -12.98 -0.14
N ASP A 93 10.68 -12.08 0.60
CA ASP A 93 10.38 -10.74 0.12
C ASP A 93 11.54 -9.79 0.36
N THR A 94 11.74 -8.87 -0.59
CA THR A 94 12.74 -7.80 -0.44
C THR A 94 12.03 -6.47 -0.19
N PRO A 95 12.14 -5.88 1.00
CA PRO A 95 11.57 -4.56 1.27
C PRO A 95 12.36 -3.50 0.49
N LEU A 96 11.66 -2.56 -0.16
CA LEU A 96 12.25 -1.54 -1.02
C LEU A 96 12.10 -0.13 -0.43
N LEU A 97 10.93 0.18 0.10
CA LEU A 97 10.62 1.48 0.71
C LEU A 97 9.48 1.33 1.72
N ALA A 98 9.63 1.87 2.92
CA ALA A 98 8.59 1.90 3.95
C ALA A 98 8.38 3.33 4.47
N VAL A 99 7.23 3.53 5.10
CA VAL A 99 6.83 4.78 5.78
C VAL A 99 7.66 5.09 7.02
#